data_AF-A0AA34XJV1-F1
#
_entry.id   AF-A0AA34XJV1-F1
#
_cell.length_a   1.000
_cell.length_b   1.000
_cell.length_c   1.000
_cell.angle_alpha   90.00
_cell.angle_beta   90.00
_cell.angle_gamma   90.00
#
_symmetry.space_group_name_H-M   'P 1'
#
loop_
_entity.id
_entity.type
_entity.pdbx_description
1 polymer ?
#
loop_
_entity_poly.entity_id
_entity_poly.type
_entity_poly.pdbx_seq_one_letter_code
_entity_poly.pdbx_strand_id
1 'polypeptide(L)'
;MKTLIHEDLRGKIIYLQEEIPFGQGRLIEQLRLPFLSQKLLTIPLIVDLKLAEFIRLQLYYCSPKWLKLQEKYYQRGENLLNLTFERSFIAPLGLNLLEVFDDEIPLHKFTQIKQNINLYYENFLINFQQNSFKAVYPPRFYAIMKKQKKDMNE
;
A
#
# COMPACT_ATOMS: atom_id res chain seq x y z
N MET A 1 6.23 -11.89 15.55
CA MET A 1 5.05 -11.21 14.97
C MET A 1 5.49 -10.42 13.75
N LYS A 2 4.69 -10.40 12.67
CA LYS A 2 4.94 -9.54 11.50
C LYS A 2 3.97 -8.36 11.54
N THR A 3 4.48 -7.15 11.38
CA THR A 3 3.71 -5.91 11.39
C THR A 3 4.05 -5.05 10.18
N LEU A 4 3.28 -3.98 9.94
CA LEU A 4 3.53 -3.04 8.86
C LEU A 4 3.64 -3.74 7.48
N ILE A 5 2.67 -4.61 7.19
CA ILE A 5 2.72 -5.52 6.05
C ILE A 5 2.27 -4.79 4.78
N HIS A 6 3.14 -4.79 3.78
CA HIS A 6 2.94 -4.19 2.47
C HIS A 6 3.34 -5.18 1.38
N GLU A 7 2.94 -4.89 0.15
CA GLU A 7 3.23 -5.68 -1.03
C GLU A 7 3.70 -4.76 -2.17
N ASP A 8 4.71 -5.21 -2.91
CA ASP A 8 5.10 -4.55 -4.17
C ASP A 8 4.25 -5.04 -5.35
N LEU A 9 4.39 -4.41 -6.52
CA LEU A 9 3.61 -4.84 -7.70
C LEU A 9 3.92 -6.26 -8.20
N ARG A 10 5.08 -6.82 -7.81
CA ARG A 10 5.50 -8.19 -8.14
C ARG A 10 4.87 -9.23 -7.20
N GLY A 11 4.24 -8.80 -6.11
CA GLY A 11 3.66 -9.66 -5.08
C GLY A 11 4.62 -9.99 -3.93
N LYS A 12 5.75 -9.29 -3.83
CA LYS A 12 6.70 -9.48 -2.73
C LYS A 12 6.19 -8.79 -1.47
N ILE A 13 6.05 -9.56 -0.40
CA ILE A 13 5.61 -9.04 0.89
C ILE A 13 6.79 -8.40 1.64
N ILE A 14 6.55 -7.20 2.18
CA ILE A 14 7.49 -6.40 2.96
C ILE A 14 6.87 -6.13 4.32
N TYR A 15 7.61 -6.37 5.41
CA TYR A 15 7.09 -6.27 6.78
C TYR A 15 8.20 -5.98 7.78
N LEU A 16 7.81 -5.46 8.95
CA LEU A 16 8.65 -5.48 10.15
C LEU A 16 8.43 -6.79 10.90
N GLN A 17 9.51 -7.33 11.46
CA GLN A 17 9.46 -8.55 12.26
C GLN A 17 9.95 -8.23 13.66
N GLU A 18 9.12 -8.57 14.64
CA GLU A 18 9.43 -8.42 16.06
C GLU A 18 9.26 -9.76 16.76
N GLU A 19 10.19 -10.08 17.66
CA GLU A 19 10.08 -11.24 18.53
C GLU A 19 9.35 -10.85 19.80
N ILE A 20 8.34 -11.62 20.15
CA ILE A 20 7.52 -11.38 21.33
C ILE A 20 7.55 -12.65 22.17
N PRO A 21 7.99 -12.59 23.44
CA PRO A 21 8.01 -13.75 24.31
C PRO A 21 6.61 -14.34 24.47
N PHE A 22 6.48 -15.63 24.16
CA PHE A 22 5.23 -16.33 24.31
C PHE A 22 4.83 -16.41 25.80
N GLY A 23 3.56 -16.13 26.11
CA GLY A 23 3.05 -16.16 27.49
C GLY A 23 3.29 -14.90 28.31
N GLN A 24 3.95 -13.86 27.77
CA GLN A 24 4.09 -12.57 28.43
C GLN A 24 3.11 -11.53 27.85
N GLY A 25 2.34 -10.89 28.72
CA GLY A 25 1.34 -9.89 28.36
C GLY A 25 0.07 -10.49 27.71
N ARG A 26 -0.84 -9.60 27.29
CA ARG A 26 -2.07 -10.01 26.60
C ARG A 26 -1.81 -10.06 25.09
N LEU A 27 -1.90 -11.25 24.50
CA LEU A 27 -1.71 -11.47 23.05
C LEU A 27 -2.53 -10.49 22.19
N ILE A 28 -3.78 -10.21 22.59
CA ILE A 28 -4.65 -9.31 21.84
C ILE A 28 -4.13 -7.86 21.81
N GLU A 29 -3.43 -7.41 22.86
CA GLU A 29 -2.85 -6.07 22.92
C GLU A 29 -1.64 -5.98 21.97
N GLN A 30 -0.84 -7.05 21.89
CA GLN A 30 0.27 -7.17 20.95
C GLN A 30 -0.21 -7.15 19.50
N LEU A 31 -1.28 -7.88 19.18
CA LEU A 31 -1.87 -7.89 17.83
C LEU A 31 -2.50 -6.54 17.45
N ARG A 32 -2.96 -5.75 18.43
CA ARG A 32 -3.53 -4.42 18.21
C ARG A 32 -2.49 -3.30 18.13
N LEU A 33 -1.27 -3.55 18.56
CA LEU A 33 -0.18 -2.56 18.63
C LEU A 33 -0.01 -1.72 17.35
N PRO A 34 -0.07 -2.29 16.12
CA PRO A 34 0.03 -1.50 14.87
C PRO A 34 -1.02 -0.39 14.71
N PHE A 35 -2.15 -0.50 15.42
CA PHE A 35 -3.29 0.41 15.34
C PHE A 35 -3.38 1.37 16.53
N LEU A 36 -2.58 1.16 17.58
CA LEU A 36 -2.54 2.00 18.77
C LEU A 36 -1.60 3.20 18.59
N SER A 37 -1.64 4.14 19.53
CA SER A 37 -0.64 5.21 19.62
C SER A 37 0.70 4.59 20.01
N GLN A 38 1.72 4.79 19.18
CA GLN A 38 3.04 4.18 19.34
C GLN A 38 4.12 5.09 18.74
N LYS A 39 5.38 4.80 19.07
CA LYS A 39 6.53 5.41 18.37
C LYS A 39 6.39 5.16 16.87
N LEU A 40 6.69 6.17 16.06
CA LEU A 40 6.56 6.08 14.62
C LEU A 40 7.55 5.04 14.06
N LEU A 41 7.03 3.87 13.72
CA LEU A 41 7.74 2.82 12.98
C LEU A 41 7.67 3.12 11.49
N THR A 42 8.73 2.83 10.75
CA THR A 42 8.77 3.06 9.30
C THR A 42 9.54 1.95 8.60
N ILE A 43 9.18 1.69 7.33
CA ILE A 43 10.03 0.92 6.41
C ILE A 43 10.52 1.89 5.34
N PRO A 44 11.84 2.12 5.22
CA PRO A 44 12.40 2.95 4.18
C PRO A 44 12.15 2.31 2.81
N LEU A 45 11.81 3.14 1.83
CA LEU A 45 11.51 2.67 0.48
C LEU A 45 12.74 2.78 -0.43
N ILE A 46 12.90 1.81 -1.33
CA ILE A 46 13.96 1.78 -2.32
C ILE A 46 13.30 1.68 -3.70
N VAL A 47 13.70 2.57 -4.60
CA VAL A 47 13.19 2.57 -5.97
C VAL A 47 13.65 1.30 -6.70
N ASP A 48 12.70 0.56 -7.26
CA ASP A 48 12.98 -0.61 -8.07
C ASP A 48 13.21 -0.20 -9.53
N LEU A 49 14.47 0.05 -9.86
CA LEU A 49 14.89 0.45 -11.21
C LEU A 49 14.59 -0.60 -12.29
N LYS A 50 14.31 -1.86 -11.91
CA LYS A 50 14.01 -2.97 -12.84
C LYS A 50 12.51 -3.21 -13.00
N LEU A 51 11.66 -2.40 -12.37
CA LEU A 51 10.22 -2.60 -12.40
C LEU A 51 9.64 -2.46 -13.81
N ALA A 52 10.07 -1.44 -14.56
CA ALA A 52 9.62 -1.22 -15.94
C ALA A 52 9.97 -2.42 -16.85
N GLU A 53 11.21 -2.92 -16.75
CA GLU A 53 11.67 -4.10 -17.49
C GLU A 53 10.88 -5.35 -17.10
N PHE A 54 10.64 -5.54 -15.81
CA PHE A 54 9.80 -6.64 -15.31
C PHE A 54 8.39 -6.60 -15.92
N ILE A 55 7.73 -5.44 -15.94
CA ILE A 55 6.38 -5.31 -16.51
C ILE A 55 6.39 -5.61 -18.00
N ARG A 56 7.39 -5.11 -18.75
CA ARG A 56 7.56 -5.44 -20.17
C ARG A 56 7.66 -6.94 -20.40
N LEU A 57 8.47 -7.65 -19.60
CA LEU A 57 8.58 -9.10 -19.69
C LEU A 57 7.25 -9.79 -19.36
N GLN A 58 6.53 -9.33 -18.35
CA GLN A 58 5.22 -9.91 -18.00
C GLN A 58 4.19 -9.77 -19.12
N LEU A 59 4.19 -8.63 -19.82
CA LEU A 59 3.33 -8.42 -20.99
C LEU A 59 3.77 -9.29 -22.18
N TYR A 60 5.09 -9.39 -22.42
CA TYR A 60 5.65 -10.25 -23.47
C TYR A 60 5.26 -11.72 -23.27
N TYR A 61 5.32 -12.21 -22.03
CA TYR A 61 4.88 -13.56 -21.67
C TYR A 61 3.37 -13.70 -21.48
N CYS A 62 2.58 -12.70 -21.86
CA CYS A 62 1.12 -12.72 -21.80
C CYS A 62 0.56 -13.07 -20.40
N SER A 63 1.22 -12.58 -19.35
CA SER A 63 0.80 -12.81 -17.97
C SER A 63 -0.63 -12.29 -17.75
N PRO A 64 -1.60 -13.12 -17.34
CA PRO A 64 -3.02 -12.72 -17.28
C PRO A 64 -3.28 -11.51 -16.39
N LYS A 65 -2.55 -11.40 -15.26
CA LYS A 65 -2.63 -10.25 -14.34
C LYS A 65 -2.26 -8.95 -15.06
N TRP A 66 -1.15 -8.95 -15.79
CA TRP A 66 -0.61 -7.76 -16.44
C TRP A 66 -1.33 -7.40 -17.74
N LEU A 67 -1.83 -8.40 -18.48
CA LEU A 67 -2.69 -8.15 -19.64
C LEU A 67 -4.00 -7.47 -19.25
N LYS A 68 -4.68 -7.93 -18.19
CA LYS A 68 -5.89 -7.28 -17.67
C LYS A 68 -5.61 -5.84 -17.24
N LEU A 69 -4.44 -5.59 -16.65
CA LEU A 69 -4.04 -4.25 -16.27
C LEU A 69 -3.82 -3.36 -17.49
N GLN A 70 -3.07 -3.85 -18.48
CA GLN A 70 -2.83 -3.15 -19.75
C GLN A 70 -4.14 -2.84 -20.49
N GLU A 71 -5.09 -3.77 -20.49
CA GLU A 71 -6.42 -3.57 -21.08
C GLU A 71 -7.13 -2.35 -20.47
N LYS A 72 -7.11 -2.21 -19.13
CA LYS A 72 -7.69 -1.05 -18.44
C LYS A 72 -7.02 0.28 -18.85
N TYR A 73 -5.69 0.28 -19.03
CA TYR A 73 -4.98 1.46 -19.55
C TYR A 73 -5.38 1.76 -21.00
N TYR A 74 -5.48 0.75 -21.86
CA TYR A 74 -5.89 0.95 -23.25
C TYR A 74 -7.32 1.46 -23.38
N GLN A 75 -8.25 1.02 -22.52
CA GLN A 75 -9.62 1.56 -22.47
C GLN A 75 -9.65 3.08 -22.21
N ARG A 76 -8.59 3.64 -21.60
CA ARG A 76 -8.43 5.08 -21.34
C ARG A 76 -7.60 5.80 -22.41
N GLY A 77 -7.17 5.09 -23.46
CA GLY A 77 -6.24 5.62 -24.46
C GLY A 77 -4.79 5.74 -23.97
N GLU A 78 -4.45 5.11 -22.84
CA GLU A 78 -3.12 5.12 -22.25
C GLU A 78 -2.39 3.78 -22.45
N ASN A 79 -1.08 3.77 -22.23
CA ASN A 79 -0.28 2.54 -22.22
C ASN A 79 0.44 2.43 -20.87
N LEU A 80 0.30 1.28 -20.20
CA LEU A 80 0.98 1.00 -18.92
C LEU A 80 2.50 1.24 -18.97
N LEU A 81 3.13 0.99 -20.12
CA LEU A 81 4.57 1.15 -20.30
C LEU A 81 5.01 2.61 -20.46
N ASN A 82 4.08 3.55 -20.64
CA ASN A 82 4.37 4.99 -20.69
C ASN A 82 4.49 5.61 -19.29
N LEU A 83 4.15 4.86 -18.24
CA LEU A 83 4.25 5.34 -16.86
C LEU A 83 5.70 5.43 -16.40
N THR A 84 5.97 6.39 -15.52
CA THR A 84 7.27 6.52 -14.86
C THR A 84 7.32 5.64 -13.61
N PHE A 85 8.28 4.70 -13.61
CA PHE A 85 8.52 3.78 -12.49
C PHE A 85 9.64 4.26 -11.55
N GLU A 86 9.87 5.57 -11.52
CA GLU A 86 10.97 6.19 -10.76
C GLU A 86 10.74 6.21 -9.24
N ARG A 87 9.58 5.73 -8.78
CA ARG A 87 9.19 5.66 -7.36
C ARG A 87 8.91 4.24 -6.91
N SER A 88 8.82 4.06 -5.59
CA SER A 88 8.57 2.75 -5.00
C SER A 88 7.07 2.44 -5.00
N PHE A 89 6.64 1.48 -5.81
CA PHE A 89 5.24 1.01 -5.84
C PHE A 89 5.00 -0.08 -4.81
N ILE A 90 4.89 0.34 -3.55
CA ILE A 90 4.62 -0.53 -2.40
C ILE A 90 3.35 -0.03 -1.71
N ALA A 91 2.41 -0.95 -1.47
CA ALA A 91 1.09 -0.63 -0.95
C ALA A 91 0.61 -1.63 0.11
N PRO A 92 -0.42 -1.29 0.90
CA PRO A 92 -1.08 -2.25 1.77
C PRO A 92 -1.61 -3.43 0.98
N LEU A 93 -1.69 -4.59 1.62
CA LEU A 93 -2.16 -5.82 0.99
C LEU A 93 -3.52 -5.61 0.30
N GLY A 94 -3.61 -6.09 -0.93
CA GLY A 94 -4.82 -6.03 -1.74
C GLY A 94 -5.10 -4.68 -2.41
N LEU A 95 -4.26 -3.65 -2.19
CA LEU A 95 -4.31 -2.40 -2.94
C LEU A 95 -3.28 -2.42 -4.07
N ASN A 96 -3.75 -2.47 -5.31
CA ASN A 96 -2.88 -2.33 -6.47
C ASN A 96 -2.84 -0.85 -6.93
N LEU A 97 -1.69 -0.21 -6.74
CA LEU A 97 -1.49 1.21 -7.08
C LEU A 97 -1.68 1.54 -8.56
N LEU A 98 -1.54 0.54 -9.44
CA LEU A 98 -1.77 0.71 -10.87
C LEU A 98 -3.24 0.49 -11.27
N GLU A 99 -4.10 0.05 -10.35
CA GLU A 99 -5.53 -0.17 -10.60
C GLU A 99 -6.44 0.85 -9.89
N VAL A 100 -5.85 1.85 -9.23
CA VAL A 100 -6.59 2.96 -8.61
C VAL A 100 -6.95 3.96 -9.71
N PHE A 101 -8.01 3.61 -10.40
CA PHE A 101 -8.44 4.18 -11.65
C PHE A 101 -9.71 5.02 -11.52
N ASP A 102 -10.62 4.54 -10.67
CA ASP A 102 -11.91 5.13 -10.35
C ASP A 102 -11.92 5.40 -8.84
N ASP A 103 -12.67 6.40 -8.39
CA ASP A 103 -12.74 6.84 -6.98
C ASP A 103 -13.22 5.75 -5.99
N GLU A 104 -13.58 4.57 -6.50
CA GLU A 104 -13.92 3.40 -5.70
C GLU A 104 -12.70 2.51 -5.50
N ILE A 105 -12.14 2.56 -4.28
CA ILE A 105 -11.14 1.60 -3.83
C ILE A 105 -11.79 0.21 -3.86
N PRO A 106 -11.24 -0.76 -4.62
CA PRO A 106 -11.84 -2.08 -4.73
C PRO A 106 -11.81 -2.78 -3.37
N LEU A 107 -12.92 -2.70 -2.62
CA LEU A 107 -13.06 -3.40 -1.36
C LEU A 107 -13.33 -4.88 -1.66
N HIS A 108 -12.39 -5.74 -1.27
CA HIS A 108 -12.59 -7.18 -1.38
C HIS A 108 -13.79 -7.59 -0.50
N LYS A 109 -14.78 -8.26 -1.11
CA LYS A 109 -16.02 -8.74 -0.44
C LYS A 109 -15.77 -9.79 0.65
N PHE A 110 -14.53 -10.29 0.77
CA PHE A 110 -14.10 -11.29 1.74
C PHE A 110 -13.37 -10.65 2.93
N THR A 111 -13.90 -9.57 3.49
CA THR A 111 -13.32 -8.95 4.68
C THR A 111 -14.31 -9.00 5.85
N GLN A 112 -13.81 -9.37 7.03
CA GLN A 112 -14.58 -9.34 8.29
C GLN A 112 -14.73 -7.90 8.86
N ILE A 113 -14.27 -6.90 8.11
CA ILE A 113 -14.22 -5.50 8.51
C ILE A 113 -15.51 -4.84 8.04
N LYS A 114 -16.37 -4.45 8.99
CA LYS A 114 -17.63 -3.74 8.71
C LYS A 114 -17.47 -2.22 8.76
N GLN A 115 -16.35 -1.74 9.28
CA GLN A 115 -16.06 -0.32 9.39
C GLN A 115 -15.68 0.25 8.02
N ASN A 116 -16.04 1.51 7.78
CA ASN A 116 -15.57 2.24 6.60
C ASN A 116 -14.05 2.48 6.73
N ILE A 117 -13.28 1.90 5.81
CA ILE A 117 -11.82 2.03 5.73
C ILE A 117 -11.36 2.89 4.55
N ASN A 118 -12.28 3.54 3.83
CA ASN A 118 -11.95 4.37 2.66
C ASN A 118 -11.01 5.51 3.05
N LEU A 119 -11.27 6.17 4.19
CA LEU A 119 -10.42 7.25 4.69
C LEU A 119 -8.96 6.82 4.87
N TYR A 120 -8.72 5.58 5.30
CA TYR A 120 -7.37 5.04 5.44
C TYR A 120 -6.66 4.95 4.08
N TYR A 121 -7.33 4.36 3.09
CA TYR A 121 -6.78 4.18 1.75
C TYR A 121 -6.62 5.50 1.00
N GLU A 122 -7.57 6.43 1.11
CA GLU A 122 -7.44 7.79 0.58
C GLU A 122 -6.21 8.49 1.15
N ASN A 123 -6.02 8.45 2.46
CA ASN A 123 -4.87 9.08 3.11
C ASN A 123 -3.57 8.39 2.71
N PHE A 124 -3.58 7.06 2.54
CA PHE A 124 -2.46 6.32 1.99
C PHE A 124 -2.11 6.82 0.57
N LEU A 125 -3.09 6.94 -0.31
CA LEU A 125 -2.89 7.39 -1.70
C LEU A 125 -2.38 8.84 -1.77
N ILE A 126 -2.93 9.74 -0.95
CA ILE A 126 -2.45 11.13 -0.84
C ILE A 126 -0.98 11.13 -0.41
N ASN A 127 -0.63 10.35 0.62
CA ASN A 127 0.76 10.27 1.08
C ASN A 127 1.66 9.62 0.03
N PHE A 128 1.19 8.60 -0.69
CA PHE A 128 1.92 8.00 -1.79
C PHE A 128 2.22 9.03 -2.87
N GLN A 129 1.25 9.84 -3.30
CA GLN A 129 1.48 10.89 -4.28
C GLN A 129 2.49 11.97 -3.81
N GLN A 130 2.48 12.31 -2.53
CA GLN A 130 3.29 13.40 -1.96
C GLN A 130 4.69 12.96 -1.49
N ASN A 131 4.85 11.72 -1.01
CA ASN A 131 6.03 11.23 -0.30
C ASN A 131 6.48 9.82 -0.75
N SER A 132 6.15 9.36 -1.97
CA SER A 132 6.37 7.98 -2.47
C SER A 132 7.80 7.42 -2.36
N PHE A 133 8.79 8.24 -2.04
CA PHE A 133 10.21 7.86 -2.03
C PHE A 133 10.78 7.65 -0.63
N LYS A 134 10.08 8.06 0.44
CA LYS A 134 10.67 8.09 1.79
C LYS A 134 10.47 6.79 2.54
N ALA A 135 9.23 6.50 2.91
CA ALA A 135 8.90 5.38 3.77
C ALA A 135 7.41 5.04 3.70
N VAL A 136 7.06 3.82 4.10
CA VAL A 136 5.69 3.46 4.50
C VAL A 136 5.54 3.48 6.02
N TYR A 137 4.33 3.79 6.46
CA TYR A 137 3.99 4.06 7.86
C TYR A 137 2.88 3.14 8.39
N PRO A 138 2.68 3.02 9.72
CA PRO A 138 1.67 2.15 10.29
C PRO A 138 0.27 2.66 9.98
N PRO A 139 -0.77 1.79 10.00
CA PRO A 139 -2.13 2.18 9.66
C PRO A 139 -2.65 3.39 10.44
N ARG A 140 -2.24 3.52 11.70
CA ARG A 140 -2.58 4.65 12.57
C ARG A 140 -2.15 6.00 11.99
N PHE A 141 -1.00 6.08 11.33
CA PHE A 141 -0.49 7.31 10.69
C PHE A 141 -1.48 7.82 9.65
N TYR A 142 -1.88 6.96 8.73
CA TYR A 142 -2.85 7.32 7.68
C TYR A 142 -4.24 7.59 8.27
N ALA A 143 -4.64 6.91 9.34
CA ALA A 143 -5.92 7.17 10.00
C ALA A 143 -6.05 8.58 10.60
N ILE A 144 -4.93 9.23 10.97
CA ILE A 144 -4.93 10.58 11.58
C ILE A 144 -4.42 11.69 10.66
N MET A 145 -3.91 11.36 9.47
CA MET A 145 -3.25 12.30 8.55
C MET A 145 -4.12 13.52 8.18
N LYS A 146 -5.41 13.32 7.86
CA LYS A 146 -6.34 14.44 7.57
C LYS A 146 -6.80 15.20 8.82
N LYS A 147 -6.78 14.58 10.00
CA LYS A 147 -7.16 15.24 11.27
C LYS A 147 -6.18 16.39 11.57
N GLN A 148 -4.89 16.14 11.39
CA GLN A 148 -3.83 17.14 11.63
C GLN A 148 -3.85 18.32 10.65
N LYS A 149 -4.27 18.13 9.38
CA LYS A 149 -4.40 19.24 8.42
C LYS A 149 -5.56 20.17 8.75
N LYS A 150 -6.60 19.67 9.43
CA LYS A 150 -7.74 20.48 9.86
C LYS A 150 -7.37 21.32 11.08
N ASP A 151 -6.66 20.73 12.04
CA ASP A 151 -6.21 21.39 13.28
C ASP A 151 -5.08 22.43 13.06
N MET A 152 -4.44 22.48 11.88
CA MET A 152 -3.44 23.51 11.53
C MET A 152 -4.01 24.70 10.74
N ASN A 153 -5.26 24.60 10.28
CA ASN A 153 -5.93 25.64 9.50
C ASN A 153 -7.05 26.35 10.30
N GLU A 154 -7.16 26.07 11.60
CA GLU A 154 -7.97 26.77 12.61
C GLU A 154 -7.03 27.47 13.60
#